data_AF-A0A8T6SJE8-F1
#
_entry.id   AF-A0A8T6SJE8-F1
#
_cell.length_a   1.000
_cell.length_b   1.000
_cell.length_c   1.000
_cell.angle_alpha   90.00
_cell.angle_beta   90.00
_cell.angle_gamma   90.00
#
_symmetry.space_group_name_H-M   'P 1'
#
loop_
_entity.id
_entity.type
_entity.pdbx_description
1 polymer ?
#
loop_
_entity_poly.entity_id
_entity_poly.type
_entity_poly.pdbx_seq_one_letter_code
_entity_poly.pdbx_strand_id
1 'polypeptide(L)' 'EANAEYKGLDTERMRVIHASAYPGMKIKRYMPRAFGRSSPKFQTLCHIEIALEEQAETWREL' A
#
# COMPACT_ATOMS: atom_id res chain seq x y z
N GLU A 1 -11.31 -0.11 5.62
CA GLU A 1 -12.69 -0.14 6.15
C GLU A 1 -12.76 -0.85 7.50
N ALA A 2 -12.49 -2.16 7.62
CA ALA A 2 -12.61 -2.89 8.89
C ALA A 2 -11.87 -2.27 10.11
N ASN A 3 -10.65 -1.73 9.91
CA ASN A 3 -9.91 -1.08 11.00
C ASN A 3 -10.50 0.29 11.42
N ALA A 4 -11.24 0.95 10.53
CA ALA A 4 -11.86 2.24 10.80
C ALA A 4 -13.18 2.08 11.54
N GLU A 5 -13.99 1.12 11.09
CA GLU A 5 -15.22 0.69 11.77
C GLU A 5 -14.93 0.21 13.19
N TYR A 6 -13.87 -0.59 13.38
CA TYR A 6 -13.43 -1.01 14.71
C TYR A 6 -13.03 0.14 15.65
N LYS A 7 -12.53 1.25 15.08
CA LYS A 7 -12.15 2.46 15.84
C LYS A 7 -13.30 3.43 16.05
N GLY A 8 -14.51 3.11 15.58
CA GLY A 8 -15.69 3.97 15.69
C GLY A 8 -15.62 5.23 14.83
N LEU A 9 -14.82 5.22 13.77
CA LEU A 9 -14.71 6.32 12.81
C LEU A 9 -15.85 6.22 11.80
N ASP A 10 -16.47 7.36 11.43
CA ASP A 10 -17.51 7.39 10.40
C ASP A 10 -16.90 7.10 9.01
N THR A 11 -17.20 5.93 8.47
CA THR A 11 -16.67 5.45 7.18
C THR A 11 -17.17 6.27 6.00
N GLU A 12 -18.30 6.99 6.12
CA GLU A 12 -18.80 7.87 5.06
C GLU A 12 -18.03 9.20 4.98
N ARG A 13 -17.37 9.59 6.08
CA ARG A 13 -16.60 10.85 6.19
C ARG A 13 -15.08 10.65 6.13
N MET A 14 -14.61 9.45 5.82
CA MET A 14 -13.18 9.18 5.70
C MET A 14 -12.58 9.71 4.40
N ARG A 15 -11.40 10.31 4.50
CA ARG A 15 -10.60 10.70 3.35
C ARG A 15 -9.21 10.08 3.41
N VAL A 16 -8.69 9.67 2.25
CA VAL A 16 -7.29 9.27 2.10
C VAL A 16 -6.43 10.52 2.11
N ILE A 17 -5.58 10.64 3.14
CA ILE A 17 -4.63 11.75 3.27
C ILE A 17 -3.26 11.40 2.68
N HIS A 18 -2.89 10.12 2.76
CA HIS A 18 -1.60 9.64 2.31
C HIS A 18 -1.73 8.24 1.73
N ALA A 19 -1.18 8.08 0.53
CA ALA A 19 -0.97 6.79 -0.09
C ALA A 19 0.44 6.79 -0.66
N SER A 20 1.28 5.87 -0.17
CA SER A 20 2.66 5.72 -0.64
C SER A 20 2.99 4.26 -0.90
N ALA A 21 3.90 4.05 -1.84
CA ALA A 21 4.39 2.74 -2.23
C ALA A 21 5.92 2.77 -2.28
N TYR A 22 6.56 1.94 -1.47
CA TYR A 22 8.01 1.84 -1.39
C TYR A 22 8.48 0.47 -1.91
N PRO A 23 9.57 0.42 -2.69
CA PRO A 23 10.15 -0.85 -3.11
C PRO A 23 10.65 -1.62 -1.89
N GLY A 24 10.14 -2.82 -1.71
CA GLY A 24 10.53 -3.75 -0.69
C GLY A 24 11.68 -4.66 -1.13
N MET A 25 11.84 -5.78 -0.43
CA MET A 25 12.91 -6.73 -0.70
C MET A 25 12.82 -7.32 -2.11
N LYS A 26 13.98 -7.54 -2.73
CA LYS A 26 14.09 -8.23 -4.02
C LYS A 26 14.32 -9.72 -3.80
N ILE A 27 13.34 -10.54 -4.18
CA ILE A 27 13.48 -11.99 -4.20
C ILE A 27 14.33 -12.37 -5.42
N LYS A 28 15.56 -12.80 -5.17
CA LYS A 28 16.48 -13.23 -6.23
C LYS A 28 16.25 -14.70 -6.56
N ARG A 29 15.85 -15.00 -7.80
CA ARG A 29 15.76 -16.35 -8.33
C ARG A 29 16.54 -16.44 -9.63
N TYR A 30 16.97 -17.64 -9.99
CA TYR A 30 17.59 -17.93 -11.28
C TYR A 30 16.79 -19.03 -11.96
N MET A 31 16.46 -18.83 -13.23
CA MET A 31 15.75 -19.82 -14.04
C MET A 31 16.74 -20.52 -14.97
N PRO A 32 16.76 -21.86 -15.02
CA PRO A 32 17.61 -22.58 -15.96
C PRO A 32 17.14 -22.31 -17.40
N ARG A 33 18.10 -22.26 -18.32
CA ARG A 33 17.91 -22.06 -19.76
C ARG A 33 18.68 -23.13 -20.53
N ALA A 34 18.41 -23.23 -21.84
CA ALA A 34 19.13 -24.15 -22.72
C ALA A 34 20.66 -23.96 -22.63
N PHE A 35 21.40 -25.03 -22.92
CA PHE A 35 22.87 -25.06 -22.87
C PHE A 35 23.45 -24.75 -21.48
N GLY A 36 22.77 -25.14 -20.39
CA GLY A 36 23.27 -24.99 -19.02
C GLY A 36 23.36 -23.54 -18.53
N ARG A 37 22.81 -22.57 -19.28
CA ARG A 37 22.81 -21.17 -18.90
C ARG A 37 21.76 -20.91 -17.83
N SER A 38 21.97 -19.92 -16.97
CA SER A 38 20.96 -19.44 -16.05
C SER A 38 20.72 -17.94 -16.27
N SER A 39 19.49 -17.49 -16.06
CA SER A 39 19.15 -16.07 -16.15
C SER A 39 18.47 -15.61 -14.86
N PRO A 40 18.79 -14.39 -14.37
CA PRO A 40 18.17 -13.84 -13.17
C PRO A 40 16.68 -13.53 -13.42
N LYS A 41 15.84 -13.93 -12.47
CA LYS A 41 14.43 -13.55 -12.36
C LYS A 41 14.25 -12.93 -10.98
N PHE A 42 14.40 -11.61 -10.90
CA PHE A 42 14.28 -10.88 -9.65
C PHE A 42 12.87 -10.32 -9.52
N GLN A 43 12.18 -10.69 -8.44
CA GLN A 43 10.87 -10.15 -8.12
C GLN A 43 11.04 -9.10 -7.02
N THR A 44 10.72 -7.85 -7.32
CA THR A 44 10.73 -6.76 -6.34
C THR A 44 9.39 -6.76 -5.62
N LEU A 45 9.41 -6.89 -4.29
CA LEU A 45 8.22 -6.71 -3.45
C LEU A 45 7.93 -5.21 -3.26
N CYS A 46 6.74 -4.88 -2.76
CA CYS A 46 6.33 -3.50 -2.49
C CYS A 46 5.69 -3.42 -1.11
N HIS A 47 6.04 -2.38 -0.35
CA HIS A 47 5.33 -1.98 0.87
C HIS A 47 4.36 -0.86 0.50
N ILE A 48 3.09 -1.03 0.85
CA ILE A 48 2.04 -0.05 0.59
C ILE A 48 1.61 0.52 1.93
N GLU A 49 1.61 1.84 2.05
CA GLU A 49 1.16 2.57 3.22
C GLU A 49 -0.04 3.43 2.84
N ILE A 50 -1.10 3.32 3.63
CA ILE A 50 -2.35 4.07 3.43
C ILE A 50 -2.75 4.65 4.78
N ALA A 51 -2.80 5.98 4.86
CA ALA A 51 -3.31 6.70 6.02
C ALA A 51 -4.66 7.37 5.68
N LEU A 52 -5.59 7.22 6.60
CA LEU A 52 -6.95 7.72 6.50
C LEU A 52 -7.21 8.69 7.65
N GLU A 53 -7.91 9.78 7.37
CA GLU A 53 -8.36 10.76 8.35
C GLU A 53 -9.87 10.93 8.24
N GLU A 54 -10.53 11.16 9.38
CA GLU A 54 -11.94 11.52 9.46
C GLU A 54 -12.08 13.03 9.29
N GLN A 55 -12.90 13.47 8.33
CA GLN A 55 -13.05 14.88 8.06
C GLN A 55 -13.92 15.53 9.14
N ALA A 56 -13.35 16.48 9.89
CA ALA A 56 -14.10 17.29 10.84
C ALA A 56 -15.22 18.07 10.12
N GLU A 57 -16.36 18.21 10.79
CA GLU A 57 -17.51 18.94 10.27
C GLU A 57 -17.15 20.43 10.18
N THR A 58 -16.76 20.87 8.99
CA THR A 58 -16.54 22.29 8.71
C THR A 58 -17.88 23.01 8.75
N TRP A 59 -18.26 23.53 9.92
CA TRP A 59 -19.24 24.60 10.01
C TRP A 59 -18.66 25.79 9.24
N ARG A 60 -19.16 26.01 8.01
CA ARG A 60 -18.94 27.27 7.29
C ARG A 60 -19.68 28.36 8.05
N GLU A 61 -19.07 28.85 9.12
CA GLU A 61 -19.44 30.14 9.66
C GLU A 61 -18.68 31.23 8.87
N LEU A 62 -19.49 32.12 8.30
CA LEU A 62 -19.23 33.32 7.47
C LEU A 62 -19.21 33.09 5.95
#